data_AF-A0A2P4XHA3-F1
#
_entry.id   AF-A0A2P4XHA3-F1
#
_cell.length_a   1.000
_cell.length_b   1.000
_cell.length_c   1.000
_cell.angle_alpha   90.00
_cell.angle_beta   90.00
_cell.angle_gamma   90.00
#
_symmetry.space_group_name_H-M   'P 1'
#
loop_
_entity.id
_entity.type
_entity.pdbx_description
1 polymer ?
#
loop_
_entity_poly.entity_id
_entity_poly.type
_entity_poly.pdbx_seq_one_letter_code
_entity_poly.pdbx_strand_id
1 'polypeptide(L)'
;PVHDPVKLMLDAERVEDALADSSAVLEVMPEDTTELWWAGKQFFRDQDVCDLVGKNEKTTIIVKLQKKGGGAPSREPGVSEDERKAMMAFYFKKQQELQQAADDDAEDYMMSSWADPKALKNSLRGTSNIRPF
;
A
#
# COMPACT_ATOMS: atom_id res chain seq x y z
N PRO A 1 32.17 -14.86 21.49
CA PRO A 1 31.75 -16.17 20.93
C PRO A 1 32.65 -16.54 19.74
N VAL A 2 33.12 -17.78 19.65
CA VAL A 2 34.12 -18.21 18.64
C VAL A 2 33.54 -18.20 17.21
N HIS A 3 32.22 -18.12 17.09
CA HIS A 3 31.49 -18.08 15.83
C HIS A 3 30.51 -16.91 15.83
N ASP A 4 31.05 -15.68 15.83
CA ASP A 4 30.27 -14.49 15.55
C ASP A 4 30.33 -14.21 14.05
N PRO A 5 29.22 -14.36 13.31
CA PRO A 5 29.21 -14.21 11.86
C PRO A 5 29.59 -12.79 11.42
N VAL A 6 29.24 -11.76 12.20
CA VAL A 6 29.55 -10.37 11.86
C VAL A 6 31.05 -10.13 11.95
N LYS A 7 31.68 -10.65 13.01
CA LYS A 7 33.13 -10.50 13.18
C LYS A 7 33.90 -11.27 12.10
N LEU A 8 33.44 -12.47 11.73
CA LEU A 8 34.02 -13.24 10.62
C LEU A 8 33.93 -12.51 9.28
N MET A 9 32.82 -11.81 9.01
CA MET A 9 32.66 -11.00 7.78
C MET A 9 33.60 -9.79 7.76
N LEU A 10 33.86 -9.16 8.91
CA LEU A 10 34.77 -8.01 9.02
C LEU A 10 36.25 -8.42 8.95
N ASP A 11 36.59 -9.61 9.48
CA ASP A 11 37.95 -10.12 9.52
C ASP A 11 38.36 -10.84 8.22
N ALA A 12 37.40 -11.22 7.37
CA ALA A 12 37.66 -11.89 6.10
C ALA A 12 38.20 -10.93 5.03
N GLU A 13 39.21 -11.37 4.28
CA GLU A 13 39.79 -10.59 3.16
C GLU A 13 38.79 -10.40 2.01
N ARG A 14 37.84 -11.34 1.87
CA ARG A 14 36.69 -11.23 0.96
C ARG A 14 35.42 -11.65 1.69
N VAL A 15 34.41 -10.77 1.69
CA VAL A 15 33.09 -11.03 2.28
C VAL A 15 32.39 -12.22 1.59
N GLU A 16 32.67 -12.42 0.30
CA GLU A 16 32.16 -13.55 -0.50
C GLU A 16 32.58 -14.92 0.06
N ASP A 17 33.82 -15.03 0.57
CA ASP A 17 34.34 -16.30 1.12
C ASP A 17 33.71 -16.61 2.48
N ALA A 18 33.44 -15.58 3.28
CA ALA A 18 32.73 -15.72 4.55
C ALA A 18 31.23 -16.06 4.37
N LEU A 19 30.65 -15.69 3.23
CA LEU A 19 29.25 -15.96 2.90
C LEU A 19 29.06 -17.16 1.96
N ALA A 20 30.11 -17.84 1.50
CA ALA A 20 30.04 -18.84 0.44
C ALA A 20 28.94 -19.92 0.62
N ASP A 21 28.62 -20.27 1.86
CA ASP A 21 27.59 -21.25 2.23
C ASP A 21 26.17 -20.65 2.36
N SER A 22 26.00 -19.34 2.15
CA SER A 22 24.77 -18.58 2.34
C SER A 22 24.24 -17.99 1.04
N SER A 23 22.92 -17.99 0.86
CA SER A 23 22.26 -17.33 -0.27
C SER A 23 22.50 -15.82 -0.31
N ALA A 24 22.98 -15.24 0.79
CA ALA A 24 23.30 -13.82 0.90
C ALA A 24 24.50 -13.38 0.04
N VAL A 25 25.30 -14.30 -0.53
CA VAL A 25 26.39 -13.96 -1.47
C VAL A 25 25.88 -13.14 -2.66
N LEU A 26 24.67 -13.43 -3.13
CA LEU A 26 24.05 -12.75 -4.27
C LEU A 26 23.68 -11.28 -3.98
N GLU A 27 23.53 -10.93 -2.71
CA GLU A 27 23.19 -9.58 -2.27
C GLU A 27 24.42 -8.72 -1.94
N VAL A 28 25.62 -9.31 -1.99
CA VAL A 28 26.87 -8.58 -1.76
C VAL A 28 27.07 -7.59 -2.91
N MET A 29 27.07 -6.30 -2.57
CA MET A 29 27.33 -5.22 -3.52
C MET A 29 28.77 -4.70 -3.34
N PRO A 30 29.51 -4.45 -4.44
CA PRO A 30 30.88 -3.92 -4.35
C PRO A 30 30.88 -2.51 -3.76
N GLU A 31 31.81 -2.24 -2.85
CA GLU A 31 31.91 -0.98 -2.11
C GLU A 31 32.03 0.26 -3.01
N ASP A 32 32.71 0.13 -4.16
CA ASP A 32 32.95 1.22 -5.12
C ASP A 32 31.72 1.58 -5.96
N THR A 33 30.81 0.61 -6.10
CA THR A 33 29.62 0.72 -6.97
C THR A 33 28.33 0.86 -6.19
N THR A 34 28.41 0.97 -4.87
CA THR A 34 27.25 1.05 -3.99
C THR A 34 27.05 2.46 -3.48
N GLU A 35 25.82 2.94 -3.58
CA GLU A 35 25.37 4.22 -3.05
C GLU A 35 24.49 3.98 -1.83
N LEU A 36 24.68 4.80 -0.81
CA LEU A 36 23.99 4.72 0.46
C LEU A 36 22.98 5.87 0.55
N TRP A 37 21.72 5.57 0.88
CA TRP A 37 20.63 6.54 0.79
C TRP A 37 19.81 6.60 2.08
N TRP A 38 19.55 7.81 2.55
CA TRP A 38 18.75 8.08 3.74
C TRP A 38 17.75 9.20 3.47
N ALA A 39 16.46 8.93 3.73
CA ALA A 39 15.36 9.89 3.55
C ALA A 39 15.37 10.63 2.19
N GLY A 40 15.80 9.96 1.11
CA GLY A 40 15.88 10.54 -0.24
C GLY A 40 17.13 11.39 -0.50
N LYS A 41 18.09 11.42 0.42
CA LYS A 41 19.41 12.01 0.23
C LYS A 41 20.47 10.91 0.10
N GLN A 42 21.42 11.12 -0.80
CA GLN A 42 22.56 10.24 -0.97
C GLN A 42 23.65 10.60 0.03
N PHE A 43 24.26 9.59 0.63
CA PHE A 43 25.49 9.69 1.38
C PHE A 43 26.68 9.60 0.43
N PHE A 44 27.53 10.61 0.48
CA PHE A 44 28.81 10.60 -0.20
C PHE A 44 29.92 10.15 0.77
N ARG A 45 30.99 9.55 0.24
CA ARG A 45 32.09 8.99 1.03
C ARG A 45 32.91 10.06 1.77
N ASP A 46 32.79 11.31 1.35
CA ASP A 46 33.43 12.50 1.91
C ASP A 46 32.59 13.20 2.99
N GLN A 47 31.39 12.68 3.32
CA GLN A 47 30.48 13.28 4.29
C GLN A 47 30.28 12.40 5.52
N ASP A 48 30.10 13.04 6.67
CA ASP A 48 29.80 12.34 7.91
C ASP A 48 28.29 12.11 8.07
N VAL A 49 27.93 11.10 8.88
CA VAL A 49 26.53 10.83 9.25
C VAL A 49 25.86 12.06 9.87
N CYS A 50 26.62 12.85 10.63
CA CYS A 50 26.10 14.04 11.29
C CYS A 50 25.74 15.19 10.33
N ASP A 51 26.34 15.24 9.13
CA ASP A 51 26.04 16.27 8.13
C ASP A 51 24.63 16.10 7.54
N LEU A 52 24.16 14.85 7.43
CA LEU A 52 22.81 14.54 6.94
C LEU A 52 21.79 14.39 8.07
N VAL A 53 22.13 13.65 9.12
CA VAL A 53 21.20 13.24 10.20
C VAL A 53 21.12 14.29 11.32
N GLY A 54 22.16 15.11 11.47
CA GLY A 54 22.29 16.09 12.55
C GLY A 54 23.02 15.54 13.78
N LYS A 55 23.16 16.40 14.80
CA LYS A 55 23.91 16.14 16.04
C LYS A 55 23.03 15.58 17.15
N ASN A 56 22.42 14.42 16.93
CA ASN A 56 21.51 13.81 17.89
C ASN A 56 22.08 12.48 18.43
N GLU A 57 22.33 12.40 19.74
CA GLU A 57 23.11 11.32 20.38
C GLU A 57 22.40 9.96 20.46
N LYS A 58 21.08 9.91 20.25
CA LYS A 58 20.29 8.67 20.31
C LYS A 58 19.36 8.52 19.13
N THR A 59 19.94 8.36 17.94
CA THR A 59 19.19 8.22 16.68
C THR A 59 19.48 6.88 16.04
N THR A 60 18.43 6.10 15.79
CA THR A 60 18.49 4.94 14.90
C THR A 60 18.06 5.40 13.51
N ILE A 61 18.91 5.20 12.51
CA ILE A 61 18.58 5.51 11.11
C ILE A 61 18.39 4.22 10.31
N ILE A 62 17.42 4.26 9.40
CA ILE A 62 17.21 3.20 8.42
C ILE A 62 17.71 3.72 7.09
N VAL A 63 18.62 2.97 6.47
CA VAL A 63 19.35 3.39 5.28
C VAL A 63 19.19 2.32 4.22
N LYS A 64 19.06 2.73 2.96
CA LYS A 64 18.95 1.82 1.81
C LYS A 64 20.25 1.82 1.01
N LEU A 65 20.67 0.62 0.61
CA LEU A 65 21.81 0.40 -0.28
C LEU A 65 21.29 0.24 -1.71
N GLN A 66 21.93 0.90 -2.67
CA GLN A 66 21.53 0.83 -4.07
C GLN A 66 22.74 0.82 -5.01
N LYS A 67 22.60 0.21 -6.19
CA LYS A 67 23.64 0.25 -7.23
C LYS A 67 23.78 1.67 -7.80
N LYS A 68 25.02 2.06 -8.07
CA LYS A 68 25.39 3.35 -8.66
C LYS A 68 24.60 3.64 -9.93
N GLY A 69 24.01 4.83 -10.01
CA GLY A 69 23.19 5.26 -11.14
C GLY A 69 21.71 4.81 -11.11
N GLY A 70 21.28 4.11 -10.06
CA GLY A 70 19.88 3.74 -9.87
C GLY A 70 18.95 4.88 -9.41
N GLY A 71 19.51 6.06 -9.10
CA GLY A 71 18.76 7.20 -8.59
C GLY A 71 18.25 7.00 -7.16
N ALA A 72 17.45 7.95 -6.66
CA ALA A 72 16.93 7.88 -5.31
C ALA A 72 16.04 6.63 -5.13
N PRO A 73 16.20 5.87 -4.03
CA PRO A 73 15.41 4.68 -3.79
C PRO A 73 13.93 5.05 -3.72
N SER A 74 13.12 4.27 -4.43
CA SER A 74 11.67 4.46 -4.41
C SER A 74 11.16 4.36 -2.98
N ARG A 75 10.27 5.29 -2.62
CA ARG A 75 9.58 5.22 -1.33
C ARG A 75 8.74 3.94 -1.34
N GLU A 76 8.82 3.18 -0.26
CA GLU A 76 7.89 2.08 -0.09
C GLU A 76 6.46 2.62 -0.13
N PRO A 77 5.53 1.95 -0.82
CA PRO A 77 4.13 2.31 -0.76
C PRO A 77 3.73 2.33 0.72
N GLY A 78 3.20 3.45 1.20
CA GLY A 78 2.77 3.58 2.60
C GLY A 78 1.58 2.68 2.98
N VAL A 79 1.12 1.87 2.04
CA VAL A 79 0.01 0.93 2.16
C VAL A 79 0.49 -0.39 1.59
N SER A 80 0.42 -1.45 2.38
CA SER A 80 0.75 -2.80 1.92
C SER A 80 -0.16 -3.22 0.76
N GLU A 81 0.26 -4.18 -0.05
CA GLU A 81 -0.54 -4.63 -1.19
C GLU A 81 -1.93 -5.15 -0.75
N ASP A 82 -1.97 -5.83 0.38
CA ASP A 82 -3.20 -6.37 0.97
C ASP A 82 -4.16 -5.25 1.42
N GLU A 83 -3.65 -4.21 2.07
CA GLU A 83 -4.45 -3.05 2.47
C GLU A 83 -4.98 -2.29 1.26
N ARG A 84 -4.18 -2.16 0.19
CA ARG A 84 -4.61 -1.53 -1.06
C ARG A 84 -5.77 -2.30 -1.70
N LYS A 85 -5.69 -3.64 -1.70
CA LYS A 85 -6.75 -4.51 -2.23
C LYS A 85 -8.02 -4.43 -1.39
N ALA A 86 -7.89 -4.42 -0.06
CA ALA A 86 -9.01 -4.25 0.86
C ALA A 86 -9.70 -2.88 0.66
N MET A 87 -8.91 -1.82 0.49
CA MET A 87 -9.40 -0.48 0.21
C MET A 87 -10.19 -0.42 -1.12
N MET A 88 -9.63 -0.98 -2.20
CA MET A 88 -10.33 -1.06 -3.48
C MET A 88 -11.64 -1.84 -3.39
N ALA A 89 -11.64 -2.99 -2.70
CA ALA A 89 -12.84 -3.80 -2.51
C ALA A 89 -13.93 -3.06 -1.71
N PHE A 90 -13.54 -2.31 -0.67
CA PHE A 90 -14.46 -1.49 0.12
C PHE A 90 -15.13 -0.40 -0.72
N TYR A 91 -14.35 0.36 -1.50
CA TYR A 91 -14.89 1.40 -2.35
C TYR A 91 -15.81 0.86 -3.44
N PHE A 92 -15.45 -0.27 -4.05
CA PHE A 92 -16.28 -0.92 -5.05
C PHE A 92 -17.63 -1.40 -4.48
N LYS A 93 -17.60 -2.07 -3.31
CA LYS A 93 -18.82 -2.50 -2.61
C LYS A 93 -19.72 -1.32 -2.27
N LYS A 94 -19.12 -0.25 -1.73
CA LYS A 94 -19.87 0.96 -1.37
C LYS A 94 -20.50 1.64 -2.58
N GLN A 95 -19.80 1.65 -3.72
CA GLN A 95 -20.33 2.19 -4.97
C GLN A 95 -21.50 1.36 -5.50
N GLN A 96 -21.41 0.03 -5.42
CA GLN A 96 -22.52 -0.85 -5.77
C GLN A 96 -23.73 -0.66 -4.85
N GLU A 97 -23.51 -0.56 -3.53
CA GLU A 97 -24.59 -0.32 -2.57
C GLU A 97 -25.29 1.03 -2.83
N LEU A 98 -24.53 2.08 -3.17
CA LEU A 98 -25.10 3.37 -3.54
C LEU A 98 -25.89 3.32 -4.86
N GLN A 99 -25.39 2.58 -5.85
CA GLN A 99 -26.10 2.39 -7.11
C GLN A 99 -27.40 1.62 -6.89
N GLN A 100 -27.34 0.51 -6.14
CA GLN A 100 -28.52 -0.30 -5.81
C GLN A 100 -29.55 0.53 -5.06
N ALA A 101 -29.14 1.32 -4.06
CA ALA A 101 -30.06 2.18 -3.33
C ALA A 101 -30.74 3.21 -4.24
N ALA A 102 -30.02 3.78 -5.22
CA ALA A 102 -30.60 4.71 -6.18
C ALA A 102 -31.59 4.03 -7.14
N ASP A 103 -31.29 2.79 -7.57
CA ASP A 103 -32.18 2.00 -8.42
C ASP A 103 -33.44 1.56 -7.65
N ASP A 104 -33.28 1.09 -6.40
CA ASP A 104 -34.38 0.70 -5.52
C ASP A 104 -35.31 1.90 -5.22
N ASP A 105 -34.76 3.09 -4.91
CA ASP A 105 -35.54 4.31 -4.68
C ASP A 105 -36.36 4.70 -5.93
N ALA A 106 -35.83 4.50 -7.14
CA ALA A 106 -36.51 4.81 -8.39
C ALA A 106 -37.65 3.81 -8.69
N GLU A 107 -37.40 2.52 -8.49
CA GLU A 107 -38.41 1.47 -8.66
C GLU A 107 -39.53 1.58 -7.63
N ASP A 108 -39.20 1.84 -6.35
CA ASP A 108 -40.18 2.07 -5.30
C ASP A 108 -41.04 3.30 -5.59
N TYR A 109 -40.45 4.40 -6.07
CA TYR A 109 -41.21 5.58 -6.50
C TYR A 109 -42.19 5.24 -7.63
N MET A 110 -41.73 4.49 -8.64
CA MET A 110 -42.50 4.14 -9.83
C MET A 110 -43.59 3.08 -9.56
N MET A 111 -43.37 2.17 -8.61
CA MET A 111 -44.33 1.15 -8.19
C MET A 111 -45.20 1.57 -7.00
N SER A 112 -44.96 2.74 -6.41
CA SER A 112 -45.71 3.20 -5.24
C SER A 112 -47.19 3.43 -5.55
N SER A 113 -48.05 2.91 -4.67
CA SER A 113 -49.50 3.18 -4.70
C SER A 113 -49.85 4.67 -4.52
N TRP A 114 -48.92 5.45 -3.95
CA TRP A 114 -49.04 6.90 -3.82
C TRP A 114 -48.82 7.64 -5.14
N ALA A 115 -47.98 7.13 -6.03
CA ALA A 115 -47.74 7.73 -7.35
C ALA A 115 -48.86 7.42 -8.37
N ASP A 116 -49.81 6.53 -8.07
CA ASP A 116 -50.95 6.25 -8.95
C ASP A 116 -52.04 7.34 -8.82
N PRO A 117 -52.23 8.21 -9.84
CA PRO A 117 -53.23 9.28 -9.80
C PRO A 117 -54.68 8.76 -9.79
N LYS A 118 -54.90 7.47 -10.08
CA LYS A 118 -56.22 6.82 -10.04
C LYS A 118 -56.46 6.05 -8.75
N ALA A 119 -55.48 5.95 -7.84
CA ALA A 119 -55.58 5.17 -6.61
C ALA A 119 -56.79 5.58 -5.76
N LEU A 120 -56.96 6.89 -5.50
CA LEU A 120 -58.10 7.40 -4.73
C LEU A 120 -59.44 7.19 -5.45
N LYS A 121 -59.47 7.35 -6.78
CA LYS A 121 -60.66 7.09 -7.59
C LYS A 121 -61.07 5.62 -7.54
N ASN A 122 -60.11 4.71 -7.58
CA ASN A 122 -60.34 3.27 -7.51
C ASN A 122 -60.77 2.84 -6.10
N SER A 123 -60.21 3.47 -5.06
CA SER A 123 -60.61 3.28 -3.65
C SER A 123 -62.07 3.71 -3.43
N LEU A 124 -62.46 4.92 -3.88
CA LEU A 124 -63.82 5.43 -3.69
C LEU A 124 -64.88 4.64 -4.46
N ARG A 125 -64.52 4.05 -5.61
CA ARG A 125 -65.40 3.20 -6.41
C ARG A 125 -65.44 1.74 -5.95
N GLY A 126 -64.65 1.38 -4.94
CA GLY A 126 -64.55 -0.01 -4.45
C GLY A 126 -63.92 -0.98 -5.45
N THR A 127 -63.24 -0.48 -6.48
CA THR A 127 -62.64 -1.29 -7.56
C THR A 127 -61.17 -1.63 -7.29
N SER A 128 -60.65 -1.36 -6.10
CA SER A 128 -59.24 -1.59 -5.74
C SER A 128 -58.80 -3.06 -5.81
N ASN A 129 -59.73 -4.02 -5.70
CA ASN A 129 -59.45 -5.46 -5.72
C ASN A 129 -59.72 -6.14 -7.08
N ILE A 130 -60.08 -5.40 -8.11
CA ILE A 130 -60.39 -5.95 -9.43
C ILE A 130 -59.09 -5.96 -10.26
N ARG A 131 -58.43 -7.12 -10.35
CA ARG A 131 -57.30 -7.28 -11.29
C ARG A 131 -57.85 -7.32 -12.72
N PRO A 132 -57.39 -6.45 -13.64
CA PRO A 132 -57.70 -6.64 -15.05
C PRO A 132 -57.02 -7.93 -15.53
N PHE A 133 -57.73 -8.68 -16.37
CA PHE A 133 -57.25 -9.91 -17.02
C PHE A 133 -56.03 -9.65 -17.90
#